data_AF-A0A1Y1KL91-F1
#
_entry.id   AF-A0A1Y1KL91-F1
#
_cell.length_a   1.000
_cell.length_b   1.000
_cell.length_c   1.000
_cell.angle_alpha   90.00
_cell.angle_beta   90.00
_cell.angle_gamma   90.00
#
_symmetry.space_group_name_H-M   'P 1'
#
loop_
_entity.id
_entity.type
_entity.pdbx_description
1 polymer ?
#
loop_
_entity_poly.entity_id
_entity_poly.type
_entity_poly.pdbx_seq_one_letter_code
_entity_poly.pdbx_strand_id
1 'polypeptide(L)'
;ISVKTFLPFYDNNAHEFKLSLLPVSEDFDHDYPILLLSYMSLKTTPVHRRKRGIDEDYEEETNRIWDNDKEQKANAKKLKRLKNTCKRKPLYVNFSEIEYDTWIVQPSGYEAYQCTGKCFYPVAEHLSPTKHAIVQALLHSVFPSR
;
A
#
# COMPACT_ATOMS: atom_id res chain seq x y z
N ILE A 1 -10.41 24.88 1.41
CA ILE A 1 -10.43 23.67 0.54
C ILE A 1 -11.81 23.63 -0.09
N SER A 2 -11.92 23.98 -1.38
CA SER A 2 -13.21 24.00 -2.08
C SER A 2 -13.52 22.59 -2.60
N VAL A 3 -14.66 22.03 -2.18
CA VAL A 3 -15.10 20.70 -2.61
C VAL A 3 -15.82 20.87 -3.95
N LYS A 4 -15.14 20.55 -5.07
CA LYS A 4 -15.79 20.56 -6.39
C LYS A 4 -16.66 19.31 -6.52
N THR A 5 -17.96 19.51 -6.65
CA THR A 5 -18.95 18.45 -6.85
C THR A 5 -18.88 17.91 -8.27
N PHE A 6 -18.78 16.59 -8.41
CA PHE A 6 -18.84 15.93 -9.72
C PHE A 6 -20.26 16.04 -10.28
N LEU A 7 -20.39 16.38 -11.57
CA LEU A 7 -21.68 16.39 -12.26
C LEU A 7 -21.83 15.09 -13.09
N PRO A 8 -22.90 14.31 -12.88
CA PRO A 8 -23.18 13.12 -13.68
C PRO A 8 -23.80 13.49 -15.03
N PHE A 9 -23.36 12.82 -16.09
CA PHE A 9 -23.90 12.92 -17.45
C PHE A 9 -23.96 11.55 -18.13
N TYR A 10 -24.95 11.34 -18.99
CA TYR A 10 -25.15 10.10 -19.73
C TYR A 10 -24.53 10.19 -21.13
N ASP A 11 -23.50 9.41 -21.38
CA ASP A 11 -22.84 9.34 -22.69
C ASP A 11 -23.59 8.37 -23.60
N ASN A 12 -24.35 8.91 -24.56
CA ASN A 12 -25.16 8.13 -25.49
C ASN A 12 -24.34 7.27 -26.46
N ASN A 13 -23.08 7.61 -26.72
CA ASN A 13 -22.24 6.84 -27.63
C ASN A 13 -21.63 5.61 -26.93
N ALA A 14 -21.37 5.73 -25.63
CA ALA A 14 -20.82 4.66 -24.81
C ALA A 14 -21.87 3.90 -23.97
N HIS A 15 -23.12 4.38 -23.96
CA HIS A 15 -24.20 3.90 -23.10
C HIS A 15 -23.80 3.80 -21.61
N GLU A 16 -23.08 4.79 -21.08
CA GLU A 16 -22.62 4.78 -19.68
C GLU A 16 -22.79 6.15 -19.01
N PHE A 17 -23.10 6.14 -17.71
CA PHE A 17 -23.14 7.33 -16.87
C PHE A 17 -21.72 7.69 -16.41
N LYS A 18 -21.24 8.86 -16.83
CA LYS A 18 -19.93 9.40 -16.48
C LYS A 18 -20.07 10.57 -15.51
N LEU A 19 -19.11 10.70 -14.60
CA LEU A 19 -19.00 11.83 -13.66
C LEU A 19 -17.78 12.67 -14.04
N SER A 20 -17.99 13.95 -14.34
CA SER A 20 -16.92 14.88 -14.71
C SER A 20 -16.62 15.88 -13.58
N LEU A 21 -15.33 16.21 -13.40
CA LEU A 21 -14.83 17.08 -12.33
C LEU A 21 -14.37 18.47 -12.78
N LEU A 22 -14.39 18.76 -14.07
CA LEU A 22 -13.84 19.99 -14.63
C LEU A 22 -14.90 20.71 -15.47
N PRO A 23 -15.11 22.04 -15.27
CA PRO A 23 -15.83 22.85 -16.23
C PRO A 23 -15.04 22.89 -17.55
N VAL A 24 -15.77 22.85 -18.66
CA VAL A 24 -15.23 22.96 -20.02
C VAL A 24 -14.66 24.35 -20.21
N SER A 25 -13.36 24.52 -19.95
CA SER A 25 -12.43 25.49 -20.55
C SER A 25 -11.35 25.84 -19.54
N GLU A 26 -10.15 25.33 -19.73
CA GLU A 26 -8.88 26.07 -19.68
C GLU A 26 -7.72 25.07 -19.67
N ASP A 27 -6.79 25.33 -20.57
CA ASP A 27 -5.69 24.48 -21.00
C ASP A 27 -4.84 23.98 -19.83
N PHE A 28 -4.58 22.67 -19.82
CA PHE A 28 -3.56 22.06 -18.96
C PHE A 28 -2.75 21.06 -19.78
N ASP A 29 -1.63 21.54 -20.32
CA ASP A 29 -0.57 20.71 -20.88
C ASP A 29 -0.05 19.72 -19.84
N HIS A 30 -0.13 18.42 -20.11
CA HIS A 30 0.66 17.42 -19.41
C HIS A 30 0.98 16.21 -20.29
N ASP A 31 2.24 16.13 -20.71
CA ASP A 31 2.96 14.95 -21.20
C ASP A 31 3.08 13.83 -20.14
N TYR A 32 1.95 13.39 -19.56
CA TYR A 32 1.92 12.23 -18.67
C TYR A 32 0.68 11.39 -18.96
N PRO A 33 0.81 10.14 -19.42
CA PRO A 33 -0.35 9.30 -19.65
C PRO A 33 -1.00 8.93 -18.31
N ILE A 34 -2.28 9.27 -18.19
CA ILE A 34 -3.16 8.78 -17.12
C ILE A 34 -3.25 7.26 -17.27
N LEU A 35 -2.67 6.51 -16.33
CA LEU A 35 -2.87 5.06 -16.24
C LEU A 35 -4.28 4.78 -15.73
N LEU A 36 -5.23 4.68 -16.66
CA LEU A 36 -6.55 4.10 -16.41
C LEU A 36 -6.39 2.58 -16.29
N LEU A 37 -6.35 2.08 -15.06
CA LEU A 37 -6.58 0.65 -14.80
C LEU A 37 -8.08 0.36 -14.99
N SER A 38 -8.49 0.04 -16.21
CA SER A 38 -9.84 -0.47 -16.48
C SER A 38 -9.94 -1.92 -16.01
N TYR A 39 -10.70 -2.17 -14.94
CA TYR A 39 -11.14 -3.53 -14.61
C TYR A 39 -12.45 -3.79 -15.36
N MET A 40 -12.39 -4.58 -16.44
CA MET A 40 -13.62 -5.14 -17.01
C MET A 40 -13.95 -6.41 -16.22
N SER A 41 -14.98 -6.33 -15.37
CA SER A 41 -15.60 -7.49 -14.77
C SER A 41 -16.34 -8.28 -15.85
N LEU A 42 -15.87 -9.49 -16.17
CA LEU A 42 -16.60 -10.39 -17.06
C LEU A 42 -17.92 -10.78 -16.37
N LYS A 43 -19.05 -10.43 -17.00
CA LYS A 43 -20.37 -10.90 -16.59
C LYS A 43 -20.38 -12.43 -16.73
N THR A 44 -20.40 -13.13 -15.61
CA THR A 44 -20.56 -14.58 -15.58
C THR A 44 -21.97 -14.95 -16.06
N THR A 45 -22.05 -15.84 -17.03
CA THR A 45 -23.32 -16.43 -17.49
C THR A 45 -23.98 -17.20 -16.34
N PRO A 46 -25.31 -17.21 -16.21
CA PRO A 46 -25.98 -17.99 -15.17
C PRO A 46 -25.75 -19.48 -15.42
N VAL A 47 -24.99 -20.12 -14.54
CA VAL A 47 -24.70 -21.56 -14.58
C VAL A 47 -25.96 -22.32 -14.16
N HIS A 48 -26.46 -23.19 -15.03
CA HIS A 48 -27.55 -24.10 -14.72
C HIS A 48 -27.10 -25.06 -13.60
N ARG A 49 -27.69 -24.92 -12.41
CA ARG A 49 -27.30 -25.71 -11.22
C ARG A 49 -27.67 -27.18 -11.42
N ARG A 50 -26.69 -28.01 -11.79
CA ARG A 50 -26.79 -29.47 -11.67
C ARG A 50 -26.65 -29.87 -10.19
N LYS A 51 -27.27 -30.99 -9.80
CA LYS A 51 -27.07 -31.60 -8.48
C LYS A 51 -25.60 -32.03 -8.39
N ARG A 52 -24.86 -31.45 -7.43
CA ARG A 52 -23.45 -31.75 -7.20
C ARG A 52 -23.26 -33.18 -6.70
N GLY A 53 -22.19 -33.82 -7.13
CA GLY A 53 -21.79 -35.15 -6.67
C GLY A 53 -21.11 -35.09 -5.29
N ILE A 54 -21.14 -36.19 -4.53
CA ILE A 54 -20.52 -36.27 -3.19
C ILE A 54 -19.01 -35.96 -3.24
N ASP A 55 -18.30 -36.35 -4.29
CA ASP A 55 -16.88 -36.05 -4.48
C ASP A 55 -16.61 -34.55 -4.68
N GLU A 56 -17.53 -33.82 -5.32
CA GLU A 56 -17.41 -32.36 -5.52
C GLU A 56 -17.58 -31.60 -4.19
N ASP A 57 -18.35 -32.13 -3.24
CA ASP A 57 -18.53 -31.51 -1.92
C ASP A 57 -17.25 -31.65 -1.06
N TYR A 58 -16.49 -32.75 -1.20
CA TYR A 58 -15.18 -32.90 -0.53
C TYR A 58 -14.10 -31.96 -1.12
N GLU A 59 -14.10 -31.77 -2.45
CA GLU A 59 -13.21 -30.81 -3.09
C GLU A 59 -13.55 -29.36 -2.69
N GLU A 60 -14.83 -29.00 -2.57
CA GLU A 60 -15.24 -27.66 -2.11
C GLU A 60 -14.80 -27.40 -0.66
N GLU A 61 -14.96 -28.38 0.24
CA GLU A 61 -14.53 -28.28 1.65
C GLU A 61 -13.01 -28.10 1.76
N THR A 62 -12.23 -28.90 1.04
CA THR A 62 -10.76 -28.79 1.06
C THR A 62 -10.31 -27.45 0.51
N ASN A 63 -10.85 -26.99 -0.62
CA ASN A 63 -10.54 -25.66 -1.18
C ASN A 63 -10.79 -24.52 -0.17
N ARG A 64 -11.87 -24.60 0.62
CA ARG A 64 -12.15 -23.63 1.69
C ARG A 64 -11.09 -23.66 2.79
N ILE A 65 -10.58 -24.83 3.16
CA ILE A 65 -9.48 -24.96 4.13
C ILE A 65 -8.20 -24.30 3.57
N TRP A 66 -7.85 -24.59 2.32
CA TRP A 66 -6.68 -24.00 1.66
C TRP A 66 -6.77 -22.47 1.54
N ASP A 67 -7.95 -21.92 1.27
CA ASP A 67 -8.14 -20.47 1.15
C ASP A 67 -8.12 -19.76 2.51
N ASN A 68 -8.68 -20.37 3.56
CA ASN A 68 -8.55 -19.87 4.93
C ASN A 68 -7.07 -19.83 5.38
N ASP A 69 -6.30 -20.88 5.08
CA ASP A 69 -4.87 -20.93 5.39
C ASP A 69 -4.07 -19.84 4.67
N LYS A 70 -4.40 -19.57 3.39
CA LYS A 70 -3.77 -18.47 2.62
C LYS A 70 -4.08 -17.13 3.24
N GLU A 71 -5.32 -16.89 3.64
CA GLU A 71 -5.74 -15.64 4.27
C GLU A 71 -5.04 -15.42 5.61
N GLN A 72 -4.97 -16.46 6.46
CA GLN A 72 -4.24 -16.40 7.72
C GLN A 72 -2.74 -16.11 7.50
N LYS A 73 -2.11 -16.74 6.51
CA LYS A 73 -0.71 -16.48 6.14
C LYS A 73 -0.51 -15.05 5.63
N ALA A 74 -1.43 -14.54 4.81
CA ALA A 74 -1.37 -13.16 4.30
C ALA A 74 -1.51 -12.13 5.43
N ASN A 75 -2.45 -12.36 6.36
CA ASN A 75 -2.67 -11.53 7.53
C ASN A 75 -1.45 -11.54 8.47
N ALA A 76 -0.87 -12.72 8.72
CA ALA A 76 0.37 -12.83 9.49
C ALA A 76 1.54 -12.07 8.84
N LYS A 77 1.67 -12.14 7.51
CA LYS A 77 2.68 -11.38 6.75
C LYS A 77 2.45 -9.88 6.85
N LYS A 78 1.20 -9.41 6.75
CA LYS A 78 0.83 -8.00 6.93
C LYS A 78 1.19 -7.52 8.33
N LEU A 79 0.86 -8.29 9.36
CA LEU A 79 1.16 -7.96 10.76
C LEU A 79 2.67 -7.91 11.01
N LYS A 80 3.45 -8.83 10.43
CA LYS A 80 4.93 -8.79 10.48
C LYS A 80 5.49 -7.52 9.82
N ARG A 81 4.96 -7.11 8.66
CA ARG A 81 5.37 -5.85 7.99
C ARG A 81 5.06 -4.65 8.88
N LEU A 82 3.88 -4.60 9.48
CA LEU A 82 3.47 -3.52 10.38
C LEU A 82 4.41 -3.40 11.60
N LYS A 83 4.81 -4.54 12.18
CA LYS A 83 5.76 -4.57 13.31
C LYS A 83 7.16 -4.09 12.91
N ASN A 84 7.55 -4.31 11.66
CA ASN A 84 8.87 -4.00 11.12
C ASN A 84 8.92 -2.68 10.35
N THR A 85 7.89 -1.84 10.44
CA THR A 85 7.87 -0.52 9.82
C THR A 85 8.90 0.42 10.46
N CYS A 86 9.50 1.30 9.64
CA CYS A 86 10.42 2.34 10.09
C CYS A 86 9.80 3.22 11.19
N LYS A 87 10.47 3.29 12.34
CA LYS A 87 10.07 4.14 13.48
C LYS A 87 11.27 4.56 14.33
N ARG A 88 11.13 5.70 15.01
CA ARG A 88 12.07 6.18 16.03
C ARG A 88 12.02 5.26 17.25
N LYS A 89 13.17 4.82 17.73
CA LYS A 89 13.35 4.02 18.95
C LYS A 89 14.32 4.72 19.91
N PRO A 90 14.19 4.51 21.22
CA PRO A 90 15.15 5.03 22.18
C PRO A 90 16.53 4.42 21.93
N LEU A 91 17.54 5.29 22.01
CA LEU A 91 18.95 4.94 22.02
C LEU A 91 19.64 5.99 22.87
N TYR A 92 20.25 5.55 23.96
CA TYR A 92 21.08 6.40 24.80
C TYR A 92 22.53 6.22 24.36
N VAL A 93 23.23 7.33 24.17
CA VAL A 93 24.64 7.35 23.80
C VAL A 93 25.42 7.83 25.01
N ASN A 94 26.33 7.00 25.49
CA ASN A 94 27.30 7.34 26.53
C ASN A 94 28.59 7.80 25.84
N PHE A 95 29.09 8.98 26.19
CA PHE A 95 30.27 9.53 25.54
C PHE A 95 31.56 8.77 25.86
N SER A 96 31.64 8.08 27.00
CA SER A 96 32.81 7.24 27.30
C SER A 96 32.87 5.98 26.41
N GLU A 97 31.73 5.45 25.97
CA GLU A 97 31.67 4.26 25.10
C GLU A 97 32.14 4.55 23.66
N ILE A 98 32.09 5.82 23.24
CA ILE A 98 32.56 6.28 21.94
C ILE A 98 33.82 7.17 22.04
N GLU A 99 34.46 7.21 23.22
CA GLU A 99 35.70 7.95 23.50
C GLU A 99 35.58 9.48 23.30
N TYR A 100 34.37 10.03 23.44
CA TYR A 100 34.08 11.46 23.32
C TYR A 100 34.14 12.21 24.65
N ASP A 101 34.34 11.48 25.76
CA ASP A 101 34.53 12.04 27.10
C ASP A 101 35.81 12.89 27.21
N THR A 102 36.75 12.75 26.27
CA THR A 102 37.96 13.57 26.18
C THR A 102 37.69 15.04 25.84
N TRP A 103 36.65 15.33 25.05
CA TRP A 103 36.32 16.69 24.60
C TRP A 103 34.94 17.17 25.08
N ILE A 104 34.03 16.25 25.40
CA ILE A 104 32.72 16.57 25.99
C ILE A 104 32.78 16.38 27.50
N VAL A 105 32.81 17.49 28.24
CA VAL A 105 32.91 17.47 29.71
C VAL A 105 31.57 17.13 30.39
N GLN A 106 30.46 17.64 29.85
CA GLN A 106 29.09 17.39 30.33
C GLN A 106 28.07 17.56 29.19
N PRO A 107 26.94 16.84 29.21
CA PRO A 107 26.59 15.70 30.07
C PRO A 107 27.44 14.46 29.76
N SER A 108 27.35 13.37 30.54
CA SER A 108 28.05 12.11 30.25
C SER A 108 27.46 11.33 29.06
N GLY A 109 26.26 11.69 28.64
CA GLY A 109 25.55 11.06 27.53
C GLY A 109 24.19 11.70 27.29
N TYR A 110 23.51 11.28 26.22
CA TYR A 110 22.20 11.81 25.86
C TYR A 110 21.34 10.79 25.10
N GLU A 111 20.02 11.03 25.07
CA GLU A 111 19.09 10.25 24.25
C GLU A 111 19.16 10.69 22.78
N ALA A 112 20.00 10.02 21.99
CA ALA A 112 20.13 10.28 20.56
C ALA A 112 18.95 9.76 19.74
N TYR A 113 18.29 8.69 20.23
CA TYR A 113 17.33 7.90 19.47
C TYR A 113 17.94 7.29 18.21
N GLN A 114 17.20 6.38 17.57
CA GLN A 114 17.57 5.82 16.28
C GLN A 114 16.34 5.45 15.46
N CYS A 115 16.45 5.52 14.14
CA CYS A 115 15.43 5.01 13.23
C CYS A 115 15.72 3.54 12.93
N THR A 116 14.76 2.66 13.21
CA THR A 116 14.89 1.23 12.89
C THR A 116 13.63 0.72 12.21
N GLY A 117 13.78 -0.31 11.36
CA GLY A 117 12.70 -0.87 10.56
C GLY A 117 12.89 -0.58 9.07
N LYS A 118 11.94 -1.05 8.26
CA LYS A 118 11.96 -0.93 6.81
C LYS A 118 10.81 -0.03 6.33
N CYS A 119 11.03 0.65 5.21
CA CYS A 119 10.00 1.40 4.50
C CYS A 119 9.38 0.49 3.44
N PHE A 120 8.15 0.04 3.67
CA PHE A 120 7.39 -0.74 2.70
C PHE A 120 6.40 0.16 1.96
N TYR A 121 6.05 -0.20 0.73
CA TYR A 121 4.89 0.37 0.07
C TYR A 121 3.60 -0.34 0.53
N PRO A 122 2.51 0.39 0.84
CA PRO A 122 2.41 1.84 0.99
C PRO A 122 3.13 2.33 2.26
N VAL A 123 3.79 3.49 2.17
CA VAL A 123 4.55 4.06 3.28
C VAL A 123 3.59 4.46 4.40
N ALA A 124 4.01 4.28 5.66
CA ALA A 124 3.19 4.61 6.81
C ALA A 124 2.92 6.11 6.95
N GLU A 125 1.75 6.46 7.46
CA GLU A 125 1.25 7.85 7.58
C GLU A 125 2.11 8.75 8.47
N HIS A 126 2.75 8.18 9.50
CA HIS A 126 3.63 8.94 10.41
C HIS A 126 4.99 9.29 9.79
N LEU A 127 5.27 8.83 8.56
CA LEU A 127 6.48 9.14 7.82
C LEU A 127 6.16 10.18 6.76
N SER A 128 7.10 11.10 6.53
CA SER A 128 7.03 12.07 5.43
C SER A 128 8.04 11.71 4.33
N PRO A 129 7.74 10.69 3.49
CA PRO A 129 8.68 10.26 2.46
C PRO A 129 8.82 11.30 1.34
N THR A 130 10.01 11.40 0.77
CA THR A 130 10.22 12.16 -0.47
C THR A 130 9.56 11.43 -1.65
N LYS A 131 9.25 12.15 -2.73
CA LYS A 131 8.73 11.53 -3.97
C LYS A 131 9.63 10.39 -4.45
N HIS A 132 10.95 10.58 -4.37
CA HIS A 132 11.94 9.57 -4.73
C HIS A 132 11.80 8.30 -3.89
N ALA A 133 11.66 8.44 -2.56
CA ALA A 133 11.49 7.30 -1.66
C ALA A 133 10.19 6.52 -1.92
N ILE A 134 9.10 7.22 -2.30
CA ILE A 134 7.83 6.57 -2.68
C ILE A 134 8.03 5.71 -3.93
N VAL A 135 8.66 6.27 -4.98
CA VAL A 135 8.93 5.52 -6.23
C VAL A 135 9.85 4.33 -5.96
N GLN A 136 10.91 4.50 -5.18
CA GLN A 136 11.80 3.40 -4.81
C GLN A 136 11.08 2.29 -4.04
N ALA A 137 10.24 2.65 -3.06
CA ALA A 137 9.46 1.68 -2.29
C ALA A 137 8.46 0.91 -3.17
N LEU A 138 7.84 1.61 -4.12
CA LEU A 138 6.94 0.99 -5.11
C LEU A 138 7.72 0.02 -6.01
N LEU A 139 8.83 0.47 -6.60
CA LEU A 139 9.67 -0.36 -7.48
C LEU A 139 10.14 -1.62 -6.75
N HIS A 140 10.66 -1.47 -5.52
CA HIS A 140 11.10 -2.60 -4.71
C HIS A 140 9.96 -3.54 -4.32
N SER A 141 8.72 -3.05 -4.22
CA SER A 141 7.56 -3.89 -3.89
C SER A 141 7.13 -4.80 -5.04
N VAL A 142 7.37 -4.39 -6.28
CA VAL A 142 7.03 -5.15 -7.50
C VAL A 142 8.23 -5.95 -8.00
N PHE A 143 9.43 -5.37 -7.96
CA PHE A 143 10.68 -5.95 -8.46
C PHE A 143 11.78 -5.90 -7.38
N PRO A 144 11.81 -6.85 -6.43
CA PRO A 144 12.72 -6.80 -5.28
C PRO A 144 14.17 -7.18 -5.60
N SER A 145 14.47 -7.67 -6.79
CA SER A 145 15.79 -8.16 -7.23
C SER A 145 16.64 -7.12 -7.95
N ARG A 146 16.18 -5.87 -8.03
CA ARG A 146 16.91 -4.74 -8.61
C ARG A 146 17.03 -3.59 -7.63
#